data_AF-A0A822N0F1-F1
#
_entry.id   AF-A0A822N0F1-F1
#
_cell.length_a   1.000
_cell.length_b   1.000
_cell.length_c   1.000
_cell.angle_alpha   90.00
_cell.angle_beta   90.00
_cell.angle_gamma   90.00
#
_symmetry.space_group_name_H-M   'P 1'
#
loop_
_entity.id
_entity.type
_entity.pdbx_description
1 polymer ?
#
loop_
_entity_poly.entity_id
_entity_poly.type
_entity_poly.pdbx_seq_one_letter_code
_entity_poly.pdbx_strand_id
1 'polypeptide(L)'
;MNENEIRDYISSRLYLVEDGLELVDKEHYLKNDHGASGFLDIFARSKTGQLVIIEIKRTNSAAREAIQELYKYAALIRSRYLVKNVDYKLLVLSVEWHELRTPFSEFVKHAPYEVTGGEIVLNEKGEVTKIDEIAVIEPPAQRQISRRQFLWRFPDKKSLEKGLAVLSKHMVNAGLKDFVFVESQSTEPFLTGKFFLYFAQQELSLNEYDLLIYNQMPSEEYKEYKAKISELSEYVDKVGESADDVWITDYSRIYGEISSDHSEIAYPEKAADWFAKDKQVNIKVHRFGRFVDEHIDDDVIISEIIGEEGLSDYKLDLTAQLSSRPQLDALIRAIDNVFYFNNDWRSCVKDLIAYAERSNSVAIHVSTFSNEDILRTIAGLAFGYTGFLPQLKVEITRSNGESEVFFGFPEWDGTAPNFDKIIESYFENMTGYFLSHHFGENRASNIDVMNDLGLQYSVFSQQGDSVSRIRVQGSSISFSPKPIKGSIPSLISENQEEVKKIVEMFFQMDSGFRNIIGSWLEDEGLI
;
A
#
# COMPACT_ATOMS: atom_id res chain seq x y z
N MET A 1 27.60 32.16 23.19
CA MET A 1 26.35 32.94 23.19
C MET A 1 25.24 32.16 23.86
N ASN A 2 24.33 32.78 24.62
CA ASN A 2 23.05 32.20 25.06
C ASN A 2 21.98 32.28 23.93
N GLU A 3 20.79 31.72 24.15
CA GLU A 3 19.73 31.64 23.13
C GLU A 3 19.33 33.02 22.60
N ASN A 4 19.13 34.00 23.49
CA ASN A 4 18.80 35.38 23.11
C ASN A 4 19.93 36.05 22.31
N GLU A 5 21.19 35.84 22.71
CA GLU A 5 22.35 36.35 21.99
C GLU A 5 22.48 35.73 20.59
N ILE A 6 22.17 34.43 20.44
CA ILE A 6 22.13 33.74 19.15
C ILE A 6 21.03 34.33 18.27
N ARG A 7 19.82 34.52 18.81
CA ARG A 7 18.69 35.16 18.10
C ARG A 7 19.04 36.56 17.62
N ASP A 8 19.60 37.40 18.49
CA ASP A 8 19.99 38.75 18.12
C ASP A 8 21.10 38.76 17.06
N TYR A 9 22.02 37.80 17.12
CA TYR A 9 23.04 37.63 16.10
C TYR A 9 22.45 37.23 14.74
N ILE A 10 21.57 36.22 14.71
CA ILE A 10 20.95 35.69 13.48
C ILE A 10 19.98 36.69 12.87
N SER A 11 19.15 37.37 13.66
CA SER A 11 18.19 38.37 13.18
C SER A 11 18.84 39.55 12.45
N SER A 12 20.08 39.91 12.82
CA SER A 12 20.87 40.91 12.10
C SER A 12 21.60 40.38 10.85
N ARG A 13 21.55 39.05 10.62
CA ARG A 13 22.29 38.33 9.57
C ARG A 13 21.43 37.22 8.96
N LEU A 14 20.18 37.53 8.63
CA LEU A 14 19.23 36.53 8.10
C LEU A 14 19.71 35.84 6.81
N TYR A 15 20.64 36.45 6.07
CA TYR A 15 21.32 35.82 4.93
C TYR A 15 22.05 34.51 5.28
N LEU A 16 22.36 34.27 6.57
CA LEU A 16 22.91 33.01 7.05
C LEU A 16 21.88 31.88 7.03
N VAL A 17 20.59 32.22 7.11
CA VAL A 17 19.47 31.27 7.07
C VAL A 17 19.04 31.08 5.62
N GLU A 18 18.74 32.18 4.93
CA GLU A 18 18.27 32.18 3.55
C GLU A 18 18.46 33.57 2.93
N ASP A 19 18.84 33.61 1.65
CA ASP A 19 19.11 34.87 0.96
C ASP A 19 17.85 35.73 0.76
N GLY A 20 17.95 37.00 1.15
CA GLY A 20 16.90 38.03 1.06
C GLY A 20 15.66 37.83 1.93
N LEU A 21 15.82 37.19 3.08
CA LEU A 21 14.88 37.37 4.18
C LEU A 21 14.98 38.80 4.75
N GLU A 22 13.82 39.41 4.97
CA GLU A 22 13.68 40.71 5.62
C GLU A 22 13.12 40.53 7.03
N LEU A 23 13.81 41.11 8.04
CA LEU A 23 13.35 41.06 9.43
C LEU A 23 12.06 41.88 9.58
N VAL A 24 11.01 41.26 10.08
CA VAL A 24 9.77 41.95 10.47
C VAL A 24 9.85 42.35 11.94
N ASP A 25 10.18 41.41 12.83
CA ASP A 25 10.24 41.66 14.27
C ASP A 25 11.04 40.56 15.01
N LYS A 26 11.44 40.83 16.25
CA LYS A 26 12.05 39.86 17.18
C LYS A 26 11.19 39.75 18.43
N GLU A 27 11.14 38.57 19.05
CA GLU A 27 10.22 38.32 20.18
C GLU A 27 8.79 38.77 19.83
N HIS A 28 8.35 38.44 18.61
CA HIS A 28 7.10 38.94 18.08
C HIS A 28 5.92 38.37 18.87
N TYR A 29 5.23 39.22 19.60
CA TYR A 29 4.13 38.79 20.46
C TYR A 29 2.88 38.39 19.66
N LEU A 30 2.46 37.14 19.83
CA LEU A 30 1.21 36.62 19.32
C LEU A 30 0.25 36.31 20.47
N LYS A 31 -0.80 37.12 20.58
CA LYS A 31 -1.86 36.92 21.56
C LYS A 31 -2.64 35.63 21.26
N ASN A 32 -2.90 34.84 22.29
CA ASN A 32 -3.85 33.73 22.24
C ASN A 32 -5.07 34.05 23.11
N ASP A 33 -6.28 34.02 22.54
CA ASP A 33 -7.51 34.25 23.30
C ASP A 33 -8.03 32.99 24.03
N HIS A 34 -7.44 31.83 23.78
CA HIS A 34 -7.88 30.52 24.28
C HIS A 34 -6.79 29.73 25.04
N GLY A 35 -5.69 30.38 25.43
CA GLY A 35 -4.59 29.70 26.13
C GLY A 35 -3.36 30.58 26.28
N ALA A 36 -2.18 29.96 26.32
CA ALA A 36 -0.92 30.68 26.40
C ALA A 36 -0.61 31.41 25.08
N SER A 37 -0.33 32.71 25.16
CA SER A 37 0.27 33.49 24.07
C SER A 37 1.68 32.99 23.72
N GLY A 38 2.19 33.39 22.56
CA GLY A 38 3.53 33.04 22.10
C GLY A 38 4.38 34.27 21.79
N PHE A 39 5.69 34.09 21.78
CA PHE A 39 6.65 35.08 21.30
C PHE A 39 7.51 34.39 20.25
N LEU A 40 7.43 34.83 19.00
CA LEU A 40 8.29 34.28 17.95
C LEU A 40 9.70 34.81 18.14
N ASP A 41 10.71 33.94 18.18
CA ASP A 41 12.10 34.39 18.30
C ASP A 41 12.46 35.36 17.18
N ILE A 42 12.29 34.93 15.93
CA ILE A 42 12.45 35.79 14.77
C ILE A 42 11.26 35.65 13.84
N PHE A 43 10.67 36.79 13.50
CA PHE A 43 9.64 36.90 12.49
C PHE A 43 10.19 37.67 11.30
N ALA A 44 10.16 37.04 10.12
CA ALA A 44 10.72 37.57 8.89
C ALA A 44 9.76 37.39 7.71
N ARG A 45 10.14 37.96 6.58
CA ARG A 45 9.43 37.83 5.30
C ARG A 45 10.41 37.44 4.21
N SER A 46 10.06 36.47 3.37
CA SER A 46 10.87 36.09 2.22
C SER A 46 10.73 37.07 1.06
N LYS A 47 11.61 36.95 0.05
CA LYS A 47 11.52 37.70 -1.22
C LYS A 47 10.18 37.55 -1.94
N THR A 48 9.49 36.42 -1.75
CA THR A 48 8.18 36.14 -2.36
C THR A 48 7.01 36.66 -1.53
N GLY A 49 7.28 37.26 -0.36
CA GLY A 49 6.25 37.80 0.54
C GLY A 49 5.74 36.82 1.58
N GLN A 50 6.18 35.55 1.54
CA GLN A 50 5.84 34.50 2.50
C GLN A 50 6.34 34.87 3.90
N LEU A 51 5.55 34.60 4.93
CA LEU A 51 5.95 34.79 6.32
C LEU A 51 6.92 33.69 6.76
N VAL A 52 7.99 34.07 7.44
CA VAL A 52 9.03 33.14 7.89
C VAL A 52 9.15 33.26 9.40
N ILE A 53 8.84 32.16 10.09
CA ILE A 53 8.90 32.08 11.55
C ILE A 53 10.08 31.19 11.89
N ILE A 54 11.04 31.70 12.65
CA ILE A 54 12.25 30.98 13.02
C ILE A 54 12.29 30.86 14.54
N GLU A 55 12.29 29.63 15.02
CA GLU A 55 12.48 29.26 16.43
C GLU A 55 13.95 28.87 16.65
N ILE A 56 14.58 29.38 17.71
CA ILE A 56 16.00 29.17 17.98
C ILE A 56 16.17 28.38 19.27
N LYS A 57 16.96 27.30 19.22
CA LYS A 57 17.29 26.48 20.38
C LYS A 57 18.80 26.34 20.56
N ARG A 58 19.25 26.42 21.81
CA ARG A 58 20.68 26.23 22.12
C ARG A 58 21.01 24.87 22.75
N THR A 59 20.11 24.33 23.56
CA THR A 59 20.40 23.17 24.42
C THR A 59 19.50 22.00 24.09
N ASN A 60 19.93 20.76 24.37
CA ASN A 60 19.12 19.57 24.17
C ASN A 60 17.75 19.65 24.89
N SER A 61 17.72 20.13 26.14
CA SER A 61 16.47 20.29 26.88
C SER A 61 15.49 21.24 26.19
N ALA A 62 15.98 22.35 25.63
CA ALA A 62 15.15 23.32 24.94
C ALA A 62 14.76 22.83 23.53
N ALA A 63 15.64 22.07 22.87
CA ALA A 63 15.38 21.51 21.54
C ALA A 63 14.17 20.56 21.53
N ARG A 64 13.91 19.83 22.63
CA ARG A 64 12.73 18.96 22.78
C ARG A 64 11.40 19.69 22.63
N GLU A 65 11.34 20.96 23.00
CA GLU A 65 10.12 21.77 22.98
C GLU A 65 9.86 22.39 21.60
N ALA A 66 10.86 22.43 20.72
CA ALA A 66 10.82 23.18 19.47
C ALA A 66 9.63 22.83 18.56
N ILE A 67 9.30 21.54 18.42
CA ILE A 67 8.18 21.11 17.57
C ILE A 67 6.83 21.56 18.14
N GLN A 68 6.68 21.51 19.47
CA GLN A 68 5.45 21.99 20.13
C GLN A 68 5.30 23.50 19.96
N GLU A 69 6.42 24.24 20.04
CA GLU A 69 6.47 25.67 19.75
C GLU A 69 6.06 25.97 18.30
N LEU A 70 6.57 25.21 17.32
CA LEU A 70 6.16 25.35 15.92
C LEU A 70 4.65 25.13 15.71
N TYR A 71 4.06 24.08 16.30
CA TYR A 71 2.61 23.86 16.23
C TYR A 71 1.83 25.03 16.83
N LYS A 72 2.28 25.54 17.97
CA LYS A 72 1.69 26.71 18.63
C LYS A 72 1.73 27.92 17.69
N TYR A 73 2.89 28.22 17.09
CA TYR A 73 3.04 29.37 16.19
C TYR A 73 2.21 29.23 14.92
N ALA A 74 2.12 28.03 14.34
CA ALA A 74 1.24 27.77 13.19
C ALA A 74 -0.22 28.13 13.51
N ALA A 75 -0.71 27.78 14.70
CA ALA A 75 -2.06 28.14 15.13
C ALA A 75 -2.21 29.66 15.36
N LEU A 76 -1.25 30.28 16.07
CA LEU A 76 -1.31 31.69 16.42
C LEU A 76 -1.18 32.62 15.20
N ILE A 77 -0.31 32.29 14.24
CA ILE A 77 -0.13 33.11 13.04
C ILE A 77 -1.39 33.10 12.17
N ARG A 78 -2.03 31.93 12.01
CA ARG A 78 -3.31 31.81 11.29
C ARG A 78 -4.41 32.59 11.99
N SER A 79 -4.48 32.50 13.33
CA SER A 79 -5.47 33.25 14.11
C SER A 79 -5.26 34.76 14.03
N ARG A 80 -4.02 35.24 13.98
CA ARG A 80 -3.69 36.68 14.00
C ARG A 80 -3.79 37.32 12.62
N TYR A 81 -3.33 36.64 11.58
CA TYR A 81 -3.13 37.21 10.24
C TYR A 81 -4.04 36.61 9.16
N LEU A 82 -4.85 35.59 9.49
CA LEU A 82 -5.74 34.91 8.56
C LEU A 82 -5.01 34.36 7.32
N VAL A 83 -3.81 33.81 7.53
CA VAL A 83 -2.95 33.23 6.50
C VAL A 83 -3.28 31.77 6.21
N LYS A 84 -3.06 31.32 4.97
CA LYS A 84 -3.13 29.91 4.56
C LYS A 84 -1.82 29.19 4.88
N ASN A 85 -1.85 27.86 4.89
CA ASN A 85 -0.65 27.04 5.13
C ASN A 85 0.48 27.26 4.11
N VAL A 86 0.17 27.80 2.93
CA VAL A 86 1.16 28.13 1.89
C VAL A 86 1.76 29.52 2.06
N ASP A 87 1.16 30.39 2.88
CA ASP A 87 1.57 31.79 3.03
C ASP A 87 2.67 31.96 4.11
N TYR A 88 3.02 30.89 4.83
CA TYR A 88 4.07 30.90 5.83
C TYR A 88 4.89 29.61 5.80
N LYS A 89 6.12 29.70 6.33
CA LYS A 89 6.99 28.57 6.63
C LYS A 89 7.58 28.68 8.03
N LEU A 90 7.86 27.54 8.63
CA LEU A 90 8.43 27.43 9.97
C LEU A 90 9.84 26.86 9.90
N LEU A 91 10.75 27.44 10.67
CA LEU A 91 12.13 27.01 10.76
C LEU A 91 12.48 26.71 12.21
N VAL A 92 13.18 25.60 12.44
CA VAL A 92 13.88 25.37 13.71
C VAL A 92 15.38 25.48 13.47
N LEU A 93 16.03 26.40 14.16
CA LEU A 93 17.48 26.50 14.18
C LEU A 93 17.99 26.06 15.54
N SER A 94 18.78 24.99 15.59
CA SER A 94 19.31 24.48 16.85
C SER A 94 20.82 24.27 16.79
N VAL A 95 21.51 24.56 17.90
CA VAL A 95 22.91 24.12 18.09
C VAL A 95 22.95 22.61 18.35
N GLU A 96 21.95 22.08 19.05
CA GLU A 96 21.89 20.68 19.49
C GLU A 96 20.75 19.94 18.78
N TRP A 97 21.08 18.88 18.04
CA TRP A 97 20.11 18.10 17.27
C TRP A 97 19.90 16.67 17.77
N HIS A 98 20.64 16.26 18.80
CA HIS A 98 20.66 14.87 19.28
C HIS A 98 19.26 14.33 19.60
N GLU A 99 18.42 15.12 20.26
CA GLU A 99 17.06 14.72 20.65
C GLU A 99 15.96 15.32 19.76
N LEU A 100 16.33 16.19 18.82
CA LEU A 100 15.39 16.86 17.93
C LEU A 100 15.32 16.19 16.55
N ARG A 101 16.40 15.56 16.08
CA ARG A 101 16.51 15.12 14.68
C ARG A 101 15.45 14.09 14.29
N THR A 102 15.25 13.04 15.09
CA THR A 102 14.22 12.02 14.84
C THR A 102 12.80 12.59 14.86
N PRO A 103 12.34 13.27 15.93
CA PRO A 103 10.98 13.81 15.95
C PRO A 103 10.77 14.92 14.91
N PHE A 104 11.80 15.71 14.59
CA PHE A 104 11.73 16.70 13.51
C PHE A 104 11.54 16.03 12.15
N SER A 105 12.24 14.93 11.91
CA SER A 105 12.13 14.18 10.66
C SER A 105 10.72 13.60 10.46
N GLU A 106 10.14 13.06 11.54
CA GLU A 106 8.74 12.62 11.56
C GLU A 106 7.77 13.78 11.29
N PHE A 107 7.98 14.91 11.97
CA PHE A 107 7.12 16.09 11.84
C PHE A 107 7.12 16.66 10.42
N VAL A 108 8.29 16.85 9.81
CA VAL A 108 8.42 17.44 8.46
C VAL A 108 7.69 16.60 7.41
N LYS A 109 7.73 15.27 7.52
CA LYS A 109 7.05 14.36 6.57
C LYS A 109 5.52 14.51 6.57
N HIS A 110 4.95 14.98 7.68
CA HIS A 110 3.50 15.05 7.89
C HIS A 110 2.96 16.47 8.09
N ALA A 111 3.84 17.48 8.08
CA ALA A 111 3.43 18.87 8.27
C ALA A 111 2.60 19.36 7.07
N PRO A 112 1.41 19.99 7.30
CA PRO A 112 0.57 20.51 6.22
C PRO A 112 1.03 21.90 5.72
N TYR A 113 2.22 22.34 6.12
CA TYR A 113 2.87 23.62 5.80
C TYR A 113 4.38 23.39 5.70
N GLU A 114 5.10 24.32 5.08
CA GLU A 114 6.53 24.20 4.87
C GLU A 114 7.30 24.31 6.20
N VAL A 115 8.17 23.33 6.47
CA VAL A 115 9.02 23.26 7.66
C VAL A 115 10.43 22.91 7.24
N THR A 116 11.42 23.68 7.70
CA THR A 116 12.85 23.36 7.49
C THR A 116 13.66 23.47 8.79
N GLY A 117 14.83 22.86 8.80
CA GLY A 117 15.68 22.73 9.99
C GLY A 117 17.12 23.12 9.69
N GLY A 118 17.77 23.82 10.61
CA GLY A 118 19.17 24.25 10.49
C GLY A 118 20.00 24.01 11.74
N GLU A 119 21.22 23.53 11.55
CA GLU A 119 22.25 23.40 12.60
C GLU A 119 23.04 24.70 12.74
N ILE A 120 23.00 25.30 13.93
CA ILE A 120 23.77 26.49 14.25
C ILE A 120 25.19 26.08 14.64
N VAL A 121 26.17 26.40 13.80
CA VAL A 121 27.58 26.06 14.05
C VAL A 121 28.28 27.21 14.79
N LEU A 122 28.74 26.92 16.01
CA LEU A 122 29.48 27.86 16.85
C LEU A 122 30.99 27.67 16.73
N ASN A 123 31.76 28.77 16.74
CA ASN A 123 33.22 28.72 16.87
C ASN A 123 33.66 28.45 18.32
N GLU A 124 34.98 28.34 18.56
CA GLU A 124 35.58 28.16 19.90
C GLU A 124 35.22 29.29 20.90
N LYS A 125 34.89 30.48 20.40
CA LYS A 125 34.44 31.62 21.21
C LYS A 125 32.92 31.61 21.46
N GLY A 126 32.21 30.62 20.92
CA GLY A 126 30.76 30.48 21.04
C GLY A 126 29.95 31.46 20.18
N GLU A 127 30.52 31.93 19.07
CA GLU A 127 29.87 32.82 18.08
C GLU A 127 29.38 32.01 16.87
N VAL A 128 28.24 32.40 16.30
CA VAL A 128 27.65 31.73 15.12
C VAL A 128 28.51 32.01 13.88
N THR A 129 28.93 30.94 13.22
CA THR A 129 29.74 30.99 11.99
C THR A 129 28.94 30.71 10.73
N LYS A 130 28.05 29.73 10.80
CA LYS A 130 27.15 29.34 9.70
C LYS A 130 25.94 28.59 10.24
N ILE A 131 24.97 28.39 9.36
CA ILE A 131 23.82 27.51 9.58
C ILE A 131 23.85 26.48 8.47
N ASP A 132 23.97 25.21 8.82
CA ASP A 132 23.92 24.11 7.86
C ASP A 132 22.50 23.53 7.83
N GLU A 133 21.97 23.21 6.66
CA GLU A 133 20.67 22.54 6.54
C GLU A 133 20.73 21.13 7.14
N ILE A 134 19.71 20.76 7.92
CA ILE A 134 19.63 19.42 8.50
C ILE A 134 19.00 18.45 7.51
N ALA A 135 19.75 17.39 7.21
CA ALA A 135 19.22 16.24 6.52
C ALA A 135 18.22 15.48 7.43
N VAL A 136 16.96 15.49 6.99
CA VAL A 136 15.87 14.64 7.51
C VAL A 136 16.31 13.18 7.41
N ILE A 137 16.05 12.43 8.48
CA ILE A 137 16.24 10.97 8.48
C ILE A 137 14.95 10.35 7.99
N GLU A 138 15.01 9.35 7.11
CA GLU A 138 13.80 8.59 6.77
C GLU A 138 13.20 7.98 8.04
N PRO A 139 11.94 8.27 8.35
CA PRO A 139 11.28 7.64 9.48
C PRO A 139 11.30 6.12 9.36
N PRO A 140 11.31 5.40 10.50
CA PRO A 140 11.19 3.96 10.48
C PRO A 140 9.99 3.53 9.63
N ALA A 141 10.19 2.55 8.75
CA ALA A 141 9.11 1.99 7.95
C ALA A 141 7.97 1.51 8.86
N GLN A 142 6.74 1.79 8.44
CA GLN A 142 5.56 1.19 9.04
C GLN A 142 5.56 -0.32 8.75
N ARG A 143 4.87 -1.08 9.60
CA ARG A 143 4.73 -2.52 9.39
C ARG A 143 4.01 -2.76 8.07
N GLN A 144 4.63 -3.55 7.21
CA GLN A 144 4.12 -3.91 5.91
C GLN A 144 4.76 -5.24 5.50
N ILE A 145 3.96 -6.27 5.30
CA ILE A 145 4.45 -7.55 4.81
C ILE A 145 4.70 -7.45 3.30
N SER A 146 5.86 -7.91 2.85
CA SER A 146 6.20 -7.95 1.43
C SER A 146 5.26 -8.88 0.67
N ARG A 147 4.91 -8.46 -0.56
CA ARG A 147 4.11 -9.27 -1.49
C ARG A 147 4.79 -10.58 -1.87
N ARG A 148 6.13 -10.61 -1.89
CA ARG A 148 6.88 -11.85 -2.15
C ARG A 148 6.98 -12.68 -0.87
N GLN A 149 6.40 -13.88 -0.95
CA GLN A 149 6.31 -14.83 0.14
C GLN A 149 6.77 -16.21 -0.38
N PHE A 150 6.95 -17.18 0.51
CA PHE A 150 7.45 -18.48 0.10
C PHE A 150 6.95 -19.60 0.99
N LEU A 151 6.70 -20.78 0.43
CA LEU A 151 6.19 -21.93 1.16
C LEU A 151 7.11 -23.13 0.99
N TRP A 152 7.48 -23.75 2.11
CA TRP A 152 8.16 -25.05 2.13
C TRP A 152 7.26 -26.11 2.73
N ARG A 153 7.28 -27.30 2.14
CA ARG A 153 6.70 -28.53 2.68
C ARG A 153 7.78 -29.43 3.24
N PHE A 154 7.45 -30.10 4.34
CA PHE A 154 8.30 -31.04 5.05
C PHE A 154 7.58 -32.37 5.26
N PRO A 155 8.30 -33.50 5.21
CA PRO A 155 7.70 -34.82 5.38
C PRO A 155 7.27 -35.10 6.82
N ASP A 156 7.90 -34.46 7.80
CA ASP A 156 7.64 -34.65 9.24
C ASP A 156 8.09 -33.44 10.07
N LYS A 157 7.66 -33.41 11.33
CA LYS A 157 7.95 -32.33 12.29
C LYS A 157 9.44 -32.12 12.53
N LYS A 158 10.24 -33.20 12.57
CA LYS A 158 11.68 -33.13 12.82
C LYS A 158 12.41 -32.46 11.65
N SER A 159 11.98 -32.75 10.43
CA SER A 159 12.49 -32.12 9.21
C SER A 159 12.10 -30.66 9.15
N LEU A 160 10.87 -30.30 9.56
CA LEU A 160 10.45 -28.90 9.70
C LEU A 160 11.30 -28.14 10.73
N GLU A 161 11.54 -28.70 11.92
CA GLU A 161 12.35 -28.03 12.95
C GLU A 161 13.78 -27.77 12.49
N LYS A 162 14.38 -28.72 11.78
CA LYS A 162 15.69 -28.55 11.15
C LYS A 162 15.63 -27.47 10.06
N GLY A 163 14.63 -27.52 9.19
CA GLY A 163 14.41 -26.54 8.13
C GLY A 163 14.26 -25.12 8.66
N LEU A 164 13.42 -24.94 9.68
CA LEU A 164 13.22 -23.66 10.36
C LEU A 164 14.54 -23.10 10.90
N ALA A 165 15.35 -23.93 11.57
CA ALA A 165 16.64 -23.48 12.11
C ALA A 165 17.62 -23.04 11.01
N VAL A 166 17.70 -23.80 9.91
CA VAL A 166 18.56 -23.48 8.75
C VAL A 166 18.08 -22.21 8.06
N LEU A 167 16.79 -22.13 7.73
CA LEU A 167 16.19 -20.98 7.04
C LEU A 167 16.30 -19.71 7.88
N SER A 168 15.96 -19.76 9.17
CA SER A 168 16.04 -18.58 10.05
C SER A 168 17.46 -18.03 10.13
N LYS A 169 18.46 -18.91 10.23
CA LYS A 169 19.87 -18.51 10.22
C LYS A 169 20.27 -17.90 8.87
N HIS A 170 19.77 -18.46 7.77
CA HIS A 170 20.02 -17.95 6.43
C HIS A 170 19.45 -16.54 6.23
N MET A 171 18.18 -16.31 6.59
CA MET A 171 17.56 -14.98 6.50
C MET A 171 18.33 -13.93 7.31
N VAL A 172 18.75 -14.29 8.54
CA VAL A 172 19.55 -13.40 9.39
C VAL A 172 20.93 -13.13 8.78
N ASN A 173 21.59 -14.14 8.20
CA ASN A 173 22.87 -13.95 7.51
C ASN A 173 22.72 -13.08 6.25
N ALA A 174 21.56 -13.15 5.60
CA ALA A 174 21.18 -12.29 4.49
C ALA A 174 20.82 -10.85 4.93
N GLY A 175 20.97 -10.53 6.21
CA GLY A 175 20.72 -9.21 6.76
C GLY A 175 19.24 -8.86 6.93
N LEU A 176 18.33 -9.79 6.64
CA LEU A 176 16.91 -9.64 6.96
C LEU A 176 16.74 -9.68 8.49
N LYS A 177 16.08 -8.64 9.01
CA LYS A 177 15.90 -8.47 10.46
C LYS A 177 14.51 -8.87 10.90
N ASP A 178 13.50 -8.43 10.16
CA ASP A 178 12.10 -8.49 10.55
C ASP A 178 11.35 -9.41 9.60
N PHE A 179 11.08 -10.63 10.02
CA PHE A 179 10.35 -11.63 9.25
C PHE A 179 9.65 -12.62 10.16
N VAL A 180 8.79 -13.45 9.57
CA VAL A 180 8.05 -14.50 10.26
C VAL A 180 8.07 -15.80 9.44
N PHE A 181 7.99 -16.92 10.15
CA PHE A 181 7.58 -18.20 9.57
C PHE A 181 6.29 -18.65 10.23
N VAL A 182 5.27 -18.95 9.44
CA VAL A 182 4.04 -19.58 9.93
C VAL A 182 4.16 -21.07 9.71
N GLU A 183 4.30 -21.81 10.80
CA GLU A 183 4.19 -23.26 10.80
C GLU A 183 2.72 -23.68 10.75
N SER A 184 2.39 -24.65 9.89
CA SER A 184 1.05 -25.23 9.85
C SER A 184 1.05 -26.68 9.37
N GLN A 185 -0.10 -27.34 9.50
CA GLN A 185 -0.43 -28.58 8.82
C GLN A 185 -1.73 -28.41 8.05
N SER A 186 -1.77 -28.89 6.81
CA SER A 186 -2.97 -28.86 5.99
C SER A 186 -3.97 -29.93 6.46
N THR A 187 -5.26 -29.59 6.43
CA THR A 187 -6.37 -30.52 6.66
C THR A 187 -6.73 -31.34 5.43
N GLU A 188 -6.14 -31.01 4.27
CA GLU A 188 -6.38 -31.69 3.00
C GLU A 188 -5.93 -33.16 3.04
N PRO A 189 -6.77 -34.13 2.61
CA PRO A 189 -6.45 -35.55 2.67
C PRO A 189 -5.13 -35.93 1.99
N PHE A 190 -4.80 -35.30 0.85
CA PHE A 190 -3.59 -35.59 0.08
C PHE A 190 -2.31 -34.97 0.68
N LEU A 191 -2.44 -34.03 1.62
CA LEU A 191 -1.33 -33.41 2.36
C LEU A 191 -1.25 -33.89 3.81
N THR A 192 -2.09 -34.84 4.20
CA THR A 192 -2.15 -35.36 5.57
C THR A 192 -0.78 -35.86 6.05
N GLY A 193 -0.39 -35.45 7.26
CA GLY A 193 0.89 -35.82 7.88
C GLY A 193 2.08 -34.97 7.43
N LYS A 194 1.90 -34.07 6.46
CA LYS A 194 2.92 -33.09 6.06
C LYS A 194 2.89 -31.87 6.97
N PHE A 195 4.01 -31.16 6.98
CA PHE A 195 4.21 -29.94 7.74
C PHE A 195 4.68 -28.83 6.81
N PHE A 196 4.34 -27.59 7.13
CA PHE A 196 4.61 -26.45 6.26
C PHE A 196 5.25 -25.30 7.01
N LEU A 197 6.14 -24.55 6.34
CA LEU A 197 6.60 -23.25 6.78
C LEU A 197 6.28 -22.24 5.70
N TYR A 198 5.46 -21.25 6.05
CA TYR A 198 5.12 -20.12 5.20
C TYR A 198 5.95 -18.91 5.63
N PHE A 199 6.77 -18.36 4.74
CA PHE A 199 7.63 -17.21 5.00
C PHE A 199 7.02 -15.92 4.48
N ALA A 200 7.14 -14.91 5.32
CA ALA A 200 6.83 -13.54 4.99
C ALA A 200 7.83 -12.62 5.70
N GLN A 201 8.17 -11.50 5.06
CA GLN A 201 9.13 -10.53 5.58
C GLN A 201 8.53 -9.13 5.62
N GLN A 202 9.02 -8.29 6.51
CA GLN A 202 8.79 -6.85 6.42
C GLN A 202 9.34 -6.35 5.08
N GLU A 203 8.53 -5.63 4.33
CA GLU A 203 8.98 -4.96 3.12
C GLU A 203 9.98 -3.86 3.48
N LEU A 204 11.11 -3.88 2.79
CA LEU A 204 12.11 -2.82 2.83
C LEU A 204 11.99 -1.96 1.56
N SER A 205 12.51 -0.74 1.64
CA SER A 205 12.62 0.09 0.44
C SER A 205 13.60 -0.53 -0.56
N LEU A 206 13.44 -0.18 -1.85
CA LEU A 206 14.36 -0.63 -2.90
C LEU A 206 15.83 -0.34 -2.58
N ASN A 207 16.12 0.81 -1.95
CA ASN A 207 17.49 1.19 -1.57
C ASN A 207 18.03 0.32 -0.42
N GLU A 208 17.18 -0.06 0.52
CA GLU A 208 17.57 -0.95 1.61
C GLU A 208 17.87 -2.36 1.09
N TYR A 209 17.02 -2.90 0.20
CA TYR A 209 17.30 -4.18 -0.45
C TYR A 209 18.56 -4.12 -1.31
N ASP A 210 18.74 -3.07 -2.12
CA ASP A 210 19.94 -2.86 -2.94
C ASP A 210 21.22 -2.89 -2.10
N LEU A 211 21.20 -2.26 -0.92
CA LEU A 211 22.32 -2.26 0.01
C LEU A 211 22.58 -3.65 0.60
N LEU A 212 21.54 -4.39 0.99
CA LEU A 212 21.68 -5.76 1.48
C LEU A 212 22.28 -6.68 0.42
N ILE A 213 21.79 -6.58 -0.81
CA ILE A 213 22.26 -7.36 -1.96
C ILE A 213 23.70 -7.00 -2.31
N TYR A 214 24.03 -5.71 -2.40
CA TYR A 214 25.38 -5.23 -2.68
C TYR A 214 26.42 -5.77 -1.70
N ASN A 215 26.06 -5.88 -0.41
CA ASN A 215 26.96 -6.38 0.62
C ASN A 215 27.17 -7.89 0.59
N GLN A 216 26.36 -8.64 -0.15
CA GLN A 216 26.37 -10.11 -0.17
C GLN A 216 26.80 -10.69 -1.51
N MET A 217 26.36 -10.09 -2.62
CA MET A 217 26.62 -10.58 -3.95
C MET A 217 28.03 -10.19 -4.43
N PRO A 218 28.75 -11.09 -5.14
CA PRO A 218 29.93 -10.74 -5.90
C PRO A 218 29.65 -9.62 -6.92
N SER A 219 30.66 -8.81 -7.25
CA SER A 219 30.48 -7.61 -8.07
C SER A 219 29.90 -7.84 -9.47
N GLU A 220 30.14 -9.00 -10.09
CA GLU A 220 29.56 -9.32 -11.41
C GLU A 220 28.08 -9.72 -11.29
N GLU A 221 27.73 -10.58 -10.32
CA GLU A 221 26.33 -10.95 -10.03
C GLU A 221 25.49 -9.72 -9.65
N TYR A 222 26.06 -8.79 -8.87
CA TYR A 222 25.41 -7.53 -8.54
C TYR A 222 25.12 -6.67 -9.79
N LYS A 223 26.01 -6.65 -10.79
CA LYS A 223 25.76 -5.93 -12.05
C LYS A 223 24.60 -6.56 -12.83
N GLU A 224 24.54 -7.89 -12.88
CA GLU A 224 23.45 -8.62 -13.52
C GLU A 224 22.11 -8.32 -12.83
N TYR A 225 22.09 -8.35 -11.50
CA TYR A 225 20.96 -7.91 -10.69
C TYR A 225 20.53 -6.47 -11.05
N LYS A 226 21.46 -5.50 -11.08
CA LYS A 226 21.12 -4.10 -11.43
C LYS A 226 20.56 -3.96 -12.84
N ALA A 227 21.09 -4.73 -13.80
CA ALA A 227 20.56 -4.76 -15.16
C ALA A 227 19.11 -5.29 -15.16
N LYS A 228 18.86 -6.45 -14.54
CA LYS A 228 17.52 -7.04 -14.39
C LYS A 228 16.52 -6.05 -13.79
N ILE A 229 16.86 -5.45 -12.64
CA ILE A 229 15.98 -4.50 -11.94
C ILE A 229 15.74 -3.23 -12.77
N SER A 230 16.68 -2.81 -13.61
CA SER A 230 16.51 -1.63 -14.47
C SER A 230 15.55 -1.83 -15.64
N GLU A 231 15.33 -3.08 -16.07
CA GLU A 231 14.42 -3.44 -17.16
C GLU A 231 12.95 -3.47 -16.72
N LEU A 232 12.68 -3.61 -15.43
CA LEU A 232 11.33 -3.57 -14.87
C LEU A 232 10.75 -2.15 -14.98
N SER A 233 9.50 -2.01 -15.43
CA SER A 233 8.84 -0.72 -15.53
C SER A 233 8.33 -0.23 -14.17
N GLU A 234 7.64 -1.10 -13.44
CA GLU A 234 6.94 -0.74 -12.21
C GLU A 234 7.86 -0.77 -10.99
N TYR A 235 7.68 0.20 -10.09
CA TYR A 235 8.47 0.28 -8.85
C TYR A 235 8.19 -0.92 -7.93
N VAL A 236 6.94 -1.38 -7.86
CA VAL A 236 6.53 -2.52 -7.03
C VAL A 236 7.19 -3.82 -7.46
N ASP A 237 7.39 -4.02 -8.78
CA ASP A 237 8.08 -5.20 -9.30
C ASP A 237 9.56 -5.17 -8.93
N LYS A 238 10.20 -3.99 -8.99
CA LYS A 238 11.58 -3.81 -8.54
C LYS A 238 11.73 -4.18 -7.08
N VAL A 239 10.84 -3.67 -6.23
CA VAL A 239 10.85 -3.98 -4.79
C VAL A 239 10.63 -5.47 -4.55
N GLY A 240 9.66 -6.08 -5.24
CA GLY A 240 9.38 -7.51 -5.12
C GLY A 240 10.55 -8.40 -5.54
N GLU A 241 11.11 -8.19 -6.73
CA GLU A 241 12.27 -8.94 -7.22
C GLU A 241 13.49 -8.80 -6.28
N SER A 242 13.74 -7.59 -5.79
CA SER A 242 14.79 -7.36 -4.79
C SER A 242 14.51 -8.07 -3.46
N ALA A 243 13.25 -8.17 -3.03
CA ALA A 243 12.86 -8.86 -1.81
C ALA A 243 13.18 -10.36 -1.87
N ASP A 244 13.02 -10.99 -3.04
CA ASP A 244 13.42 -12.38 -3.28
C ASP A 244 14.94 -12.53 -3.36
N ASP A 245 15.62 -11.68 -4.14
CA ASP A 245 17.06 -11.78 -4.39
C ASP A 245 17.92 -11.66 -3.12
N VAL A 246 17.46 -10.88 -2.12
CA VAL A 246 18.18 -10.70 -0.84
C VAL A 246 18.48 -12.02 -0.16
N TRP A 247 17.51 -12.94 -0.10
CA TRP A 247 17.68 -14.22 0.60
C TRP A 247 17.85 -15.41 -0.35
N ILE A 248 17.55 -15.27 -1.64
CA ILE A 248 17.87 -16.30 -2.64
C ILE A 248 19.38 -16.41 -2.86
N THR A 249 20.14 -15.34 -2.62
CA THR A 249 21.60 -15.36 -2.66
C THR A 249 22.14 -16.48 -1.76
N ASP A 250 23.02 -17.32 -2.31
CA ASP A 250 23.59 -18.51 -1.64
C ASP A 250 22.59 -19.60 -1.17
N TYR A 251 21.29 -19.49 -1.51
CA TYR A 251 20.26 -20.45 -1.12
C TYR A 251 20.57 -21.89 -1.60
N SER A 252 21.22 -22.01 -2.77
CA SER A 252 21.66 -23.31 -3.32
C SER A 252 22.60 -24.08 -2.39
N ARG A 253 23.35 -23.39 -1.53
CA ARG A 253 24.28 -24.01 -0.58
C ARG A 253 23.57 -24.66 0.60
N ILE A 254 22.43 -24.11 1.00
CA ILE A 254 21.65 -24.63 2.14
C ILE A 254 20.52 -25.57 1.71
N TYR A 255 20.22 -25.66 0.41
CA TYR A 255 19.07 -26.41 -0.11
C TYR A 255 19.03 -27.86 0.41
N GLY A 256 20.18 -28.56 0.40
CA GLY A 256 20.29 -29.93 0.92
C GLY A 256 20.16 -30.04 2.45
N GLU A 257 20.33 -28.94 3.19
CA GLU A 257 20.25 -28.91 4.65
C GLU A 257 18.81 -28.69 5.15
N ILE A 258 17.99 -27.92 4.41
CA ILE A 258 16.63 -27.55 4.80
C ILE A 258 15.75 -28.79 5.03
N SER A 259 15.99 -29.90 4.31
CA SER A 259 15.22 -31.16 4.43
C SER A 259 13.74 -31.00 4.05
N SER A 260 13.44 -30.00 3.22
CA SER A 260 12.14 -29.83 2.57
C SER A 260 11.99 -30.81 1.40
N ASP A 261 10.79 -31.34 1.21
CA ASP A 261 10.46 -32.26 0.10
C ASP A 261 9.67 -31.58 -1.04
N HIS A 262 9.33 -30.30 -0.88
CA HIS A 262 8.71 -29.45 -1.90
C HIS A 262 8.75 -27.97 -1.46
N SER A 263 8.85 -27.06 -2.42
CA SER A 263 8.82 -25.63 -2.17
C SER A 263 8.15 -24.89 -3.31
N GLU A 264 7.48 -23.78 -3.01
CA GLU A 264 6.86 -22.91 -4.00
C GLU A 264 6.93 -21.43 -3.63
N ILE A 265 6.95 -20.58 -4.66
CA ILE A 265 6.76 -19.14 -4.52
C ILE A 265 5.32 -18.88 -4.10
N ALA A 266 5.14 -17.97 -3.15
CA ALA A 266 3.86 -17.58 -2.62
C ALA A 266 3.67 -16.06 -2.63
N TYR A 267 2.44 -15.63 -2.38
CA TYR A 267 2.00 -14.24 -2.42
C TYR A 267 0.65 -14.15 -1.68
N PRO A 268 0.17 -12.93 -1.31
CA PRO A 268 -1.06 -12.76 -0.53
C PRO A 268 -2.29 -13.56 -1.03
N GLU A 269 -2.44 -13.73 -2.34
CA GLU A 269 -3.52 -14.49 -2.98
C GLU A 269 -3.46 -15.96 -2.57
N LYS A 270 -2.25 -16.55 -2.63
CA LYS A 270 -2.01 -17.93 -2.24
C LYS A 270 -2.11 -18.06 -0.74
N ALA A 271 -1.64 -17.09 0.04
CA ALA A 271 -1.86 -17.07 1.48
C ALA A 271 -3.35 -17.08 1.83
N ALA A 272 -4.18 -16.31 1.13
CA ALA A 272 -5.62 -16.25 1.34
C ALA A 272 -6.28 -17.62 1.19
N ASP A 273 -5.92 -18.35 0.12
CA ASP A 273 -6.41 -19.72 -0.08
C ASP A 273 -5.78 -20.69 0.92
N TRP A 274 -4.48 -20.56 1.19
CA TRP A 274 -3.72 -21.46 2.07
C TRP A 274 -4.25 -21.41 3.51
N PHE A 275 -4.48 -20.21 4.04
CA PHE A 275 -4.99 -19.95 5.38
C PHE A 275 -6.51 -19.75 5.41
N ALA A 276 -7.21 -20.13 4.34
CA ALA A 276 -8.67 -20.14 4.34
C ALA A 276 -9.21 -20.98 5.50
N LYS A 277 -10.41 -20.60 5.96
CA LYS A 277 -11.06 -21.22 7.10
C LYS A 277 -11.04 -22.74 7.00
N ASP A 278 -10.63 -23.40 8.09
CA ASP A 278 -10.58 -24.86 8.24
C ASP A 278 -9.58 -25.61 7.32
N LYS A 279 -8.77 -24.92 6.50
CA LYS A 279 -7.74 -25.56 5.64
C LYS A 279 -6.44 -25.89 6.36
N GLN A 280 -6.16 -25.23 7.49
CA GLN A 280 -4.92 -25.41 8.26
C GLN A 280 -5.22 -25.67 9.74
N VAL A 281 -4.37 -26.45 10.38
CA VAL A 281 -4.37 -26.71 11.82
C VAL A 281 -2.97 -26.58 12.41
N ASN A 282 -2.88 -26.53 13.74
CA ASN A 282 -1.62 -26.40 14.48
C ASN A 282 -0.77 -25.21 14.03
N ILE A 283 -1.45 -24.09 13.74
CA ILE A 283 -0.80 -22.85 13.29
C ILE A 283 0.07 -22.30 14.42
N LYS A 284 1.32 -21.99 14.10
CA LYS A 284 2.26 -21.34 15.01
C LYS A 284 3.12 -20.32 14.26
N VAL A 285 3.14 -19.08 14.71
CA VAL A 285 4.00 -18.05 14.13
C VAL A 285 5.34 -18.00 14.86
N HIS A 286 6.43 -18.17 14.12
CA HIS A 286 7.80 -18.00 14.58
C HIS A 286 8.27 -16.60 14.15
N ARG A 287 8.54 -15.74 15.14
CA ARG A 287 8.74 -14.29 14.93
C ARG A 287 10.21 -13.89 15.07
N PHE A 288 10.66 -12.96 14.22
CA PHE A 288 12.04 -12.46 14.20
C PHE A 288 12.10 -10.94 14.15
N GLY A 289 13.16 -10.37 14.71
CA GLY A 289 13.35 -8.92 14.79
C GLY A 289 12.24 -8.22 15.57
N ARG A 290 11.68 -7.17 14.99
CA ARG A 290 10.59 -6.37 15.56
C ARG A 290 9.26 -7.13 15.66
N PHE A 291 9.09 -8.25 14.95
CA PHE A 291 7.88 -9.08 15.10
C PHE A 291 7.83 -9.83 16.44
N VAL A 292 8.95 -9.95 17.19
CA VAL A 292 8.96 -10.57 18.52
C VAL A 292 8.08 -9.80 19.54
N ASP A 293 7.58 -8.61 19.17
CA ASP A 293 6.65 -7.82 19.96
C ASP A 293 5.39 -8.60 20.38
N GLU A 294 5.21 -8.75 21.68
CA GLU A 294 4.08 -9.45 22.31
C GLU A 294 2.74 -8.69 22.16
N HIS A 295 2.77 -7.42 21.73
CA HIS A 295 1.55 -6.61 21.54
C HIS A 295 0.87 -6.82 20.18
N ILE A 296 1.49 -7.59 19.29
CA ILE A 296 0.91 -7.94 17.99
C ILE A 296 0.38 -9.37 18.11
N ASP A 297 -0.91 -9.60 17.85
CA ASP A 297 -1.49 -10.94 17.83
C ASP A 297 -1.07 -11.72 16.56
N ASP A 298 -0.96 -13.05 16.67
CA ASP A 298 -0.62 -13.92 15.53
C ASP A 298 -1.66 -13.79 14.40
N ASP A 299 -2.94 -13.62 14.75
CA ASP A 299 -4.03 -13.45 13.78
C ASP A 299 -3.88 -12.17 12.94
N VAL A 300 -3.33 -11.09 13.54
CA VAL A 300 -3.04 -9.85 12.82
C VAL A 300 -1.91 -10.07 11.80
N ILE A 301 -0.85 -10.78 12.19
CA ILE A 301 0.26 -11.12 11.28
C ILE A 301 -0.26 -11.97 10.11
N ILE A 302 -1.11 -12.96 10.39
CA ILE A 302 -1.69 -13.83 9.35
C ILE A 302 -2.60 -13.02 8.41
N SER A 303 -3.44 -12.12 8.94
CA SER A 303 -4.27 -11.23 8.11
C SER A 303 -3.42 -10.32 7.20
N GLU A 304 -2.30 -9.79 7.69
CA GLU A 304 -1.37 -9.00 6.89
C GLU A 304 -0.66 -9.84 5.81
N ILE A 305 -0.30 -11.10 6.11
CA ILE A 305 0.24 -12.04 5.12
C ILE A 305 -0.77 -12.30 3.99
N ILE A 306 -2.05 -12.41 4.32
CA ILE A 306 -3.15 -12.60 3.36
C ILE A 306 -3.42 -11.32 2.53
N GLY A 307 -2.97 -10.16 3.00
CA GLY A 307 -3.05 -8.88 2.27
C GLY A 307 -4.45 -8.25 2.25
N GLU A 308 -5.31 -8.55 3.24
CA GLU A 308 -6.69 -8.05 3.26
C GLU A 308 -6.79 -6.52 3.37
N GLU A 309 -5.81 -5.86 3.97
CA GLU A 309 -5.79 -4.40 4.16
C GLU A 309 -5.35 -3.59 2.92
N GLY A 310 -5.33 -4.20 1.73
CA GLY A 310 -5.02 -3.50 0.46
C GLY A 310 -3.54 -3.50 0.06
N LEU A 311 -2.74 -4.40 0.65
CA LEU A 311 -1.39 -4.75 0.19
C LEU A 311 -1.41 -5.69 -1.02
N SER A 312 -2.59 -6.19 -1.36
CA SER A 312 -2.88 -6.97 -2.54
C SER A 312 -3.32 -6.04 -3.70
N ASP A 313 -2.93 -6.37 -4.93
CA ASP A 313 -3.32 -5.60 -6.12
C ASP A 313 -4.71 -5.96 -6.65
N TYR A 314 -5.43 -6.88 -6.00
CA TYR A 314 -6.72 -7.41 -6.46
C TYR A 314 -7.72 -7.59 -5.32
N LYS A 315 -7.33 -7.58 -4.04
CA LYS A 315 -8.25 -7.69 -2.89
C LYS A 315 -8.03 -6.52 -1.93
N LEU A 316 -9.13 -5.98 -1.42
CA LEU A 316 -9.14 -5.01 -0.34
C LEU A 316 -10.37 -5.28 0.52
N ASP A 317 -10.20 -5.27 1.83
CA ASP A 317 -11.25 -5.28 2.85
C ASP A 317 -10.83 -4.35 4.00
N LEU A 318 -11.29 -3.10 3.96
CA LEU A 318 -10.83 -2.08 4.89
C LEU A 318 -11.95 -1.13 5.29
N THR A 319 -12.00 -0.81 6.59
CA THR A 319 -12.91 0.20 7.16
C THR A 319 -12.13 1.43 7.61
N ALA A 320 -12.58 2.61 7.19
CA ALA A 320 -12.04 3.89 7.67
C ALA A 320 -13.12 4.70 8.39
N GLN A 321 -12.78 5.21 9.57
CA GLN A 321 -13.58 6.21 10.27
C GLN A 321 -13.40 7.58 9.60
N LEU A 322 -14.50 8.23 9.23
CA LEU A 322 -14.47 9.54 8.54
C LEU A 322 -13.93 10.66 9.44
N SER A 323 -13.94 10.45 10.75
CA SER A 323 -13.31 11.35 11.74
C SER A 323 -11.78 11.21 11.81
N SER A 324 -11.21 10.17 11.20
CA SER A 324 -9.79 9.86 11.26
C SER A 324 -9.12 10.06 9.91
N ARG A 325 -8.43 11.19 9.76
CA ARG A 325 -7.68 11.48 8.52
C ARG A 325 -6.64 10.41 8.18
N PRO A 326 -5.85 9.88 9.13
CA PRO A 326 -4.89 8.81 8.84
C PRO A 326 -5.55 7.54 8.27
N GLN A 327 -6.72 7.15 8.77
CA GLN A 327 -7.44 5.98 8.26
C GLN A 327 -7.99 6.23 6.85
N LEU A 328 -8.49 7.44 6.58
CA LEU A 328 -8.92 7.81 5.23
C LEU A 328 -7.76 7.83 4.24
N ASP A 329 -6.61 8.37 4.63
CA ASP A 329 -5.42 8.37 3.78
C ASP A 329 -4.92 6.94 3.51
N ALA A 330 -5.01 6.03 4.49
CA ALA A 330 -4.70 4.61 4.30
C ALA A 330 -5.67 3.94 3.31
N LEU A 331 -6.98 4.16 3.47
CA LEU A 331 -8.00 3.64 2.56
C LEU A 331 -7.83 4.18 1.13
N ILE A 332 -7.53 5.48 0.97
CA ILE A 332 -7.29 6.07 -0.34
C ILE A 332 -6.07 5.43 -1.02
N ARG A 333 -4.98 5.19 -0.29
CA ARG A 333 -3.80 4.49 -0.83
C ARG A 333 -4.13 3.07 -1.25
N ALA A 334 -4.87 2.33 -0.43
CA ALA A 334 -5.31 0.97 -0.74
C ALA A 334 -6.21 0.91 -1.98
N ILE A 335 -7.14 1.88 -2.12
CA ILE A 335 -7.99 2.05 -3.32
C ILE A 335 -7.14 2.35 -4.56
N ASP A 336 -6.12 3.20 -4.43
CA ASP A 336 -5.20 3.52 -5.52
C ASP A 336 -4.39 2.29 -5.97
N ASN A 337 -4.03 1.41 -5.04
CA ASN A 337 -3.33 0.16 -5.34
C ASN A 337 -4.24 -0.87 -6.02
N VAL A 338 -5.35 -1.24 -5.36
CA VAL A 338 -6.23 -2.34 -5.82
C VAL A 338 -6.97 -2.02 -7.12
N PHE A 339 -7.14 -0.73 -7.46
CA PHE A 339 -7.76 -0.27 -8.70
C PHE A 339 -6.78 0.45 -9.61
N TYR A 340 -5.49 0.09 -9.56
CA TYR A 340 -4.47 0.72 -10.39
C TYR A 340 -4.82 0.67 -11.89
N PHE A 341 -5.35 -0.45 -12.40
CA PHE A 341 -5.83 -0.55 -13.78
C PHE A 341 -7.36 -0.39 -13.93
N ASN A 342 -8.11 -0.16 -12.85
CA ASN A 342 -9.56 0.05 -12.88
C ASN A 342 -9.95 1.50 -12.55
N ASN A 343 -9.77 2.40 -13.52
CA ASN A 343 -10.04 3.83 -13.36
C ASN A 343 -11.48 4.16 -12.96
N ASP A 344 -12.46 3.38 -13.43
CA ASP A 344 -13.89 3.60 -13.19
C ASP A 344 -14.24 3.38 -11.71
N TRP A 345 -13.84 2.24 -11.15
CA TRP A 345 -14.04 1.98 -9.72
C TRP A 345 -13.15 2.88 -8.87
N ARG A 346 -11.88 3.10 -9.23
CA ARG A 346 -10.99 4.00 -8.49
C ARG A 346 -11.61 5.39 -8.32
N SER A 347 -12.10 5.97 -9.42
CA SER A 347 -12.70 7.30 -9.39
C SER A 347 -14.03 7.29 -8.64
N CYS A 348 -14.89 6.30 -8.88
CA CYS A 348 -16.20 6.24 -8.23
C CYS A 348 -16.11 6.02 -6.72
N VAL A 349 -15.20 5.16 -6.24
CA VAL A 349 -15.01 4.93 -4.79
C VAL A 349 -14.42 6.18 -4.13
N LYS A 350 -13.48 6.89 -4.78
CA LYS A 350 -12.99 8.19 -4.28
C LYS A 350 -14.10 9.23 -4.19
N ASP A 351 -14.98 9.27 -5.18
CA ASP A 351 -16.15 10.14 -5.12
C ASP A 351 -17.13 9.72 -4.00
N LEU A 352 -17.30 8.42 -3.75
CA LEU A 352 -18.10 7.91 -2.63
C LEU A 352 -17.51 8.28 -1.27
N ILE A 353 -16.17 8.28 -1.12
CA ILE A 353 -15.50 8.81 0.07
C ILE A 353 -15.82 10.30 0.24
N ALA A 354 -15.66 11.11 -0.81
CA ALA A 354 -15.94 12.54 -0.75
C ALA A 354 -17.44 12.83 -0.47
N TYR A 355 -18.34 11.97 -0.95
CA TYR A 355 -19.75 11.98 -0.62
C TYR A 355 -19.98 11.66 0.87
N ALA A 356 -19.31 10.63 1.39
CA ALA A 356 -19.38 10.23 2.79
C ALA A 356 -18.91 11.35 3.72
N GLU A 357 -17.77 12.00 3.42
CA GLU A 357 -17.20 13.13 4.18
C GLU A 357 -18.13 14.35 4.24
N ARG A 358 -18.98 14.55 3.22
CA ARG A 358 -19.92 15.68 3.12
C ARG A 358 -21.33 15.35 3.59
N SER A 359 -21.54 14.15 4.10
CA SER A 359 -22.83 13.66 4.58
C SER A 359 -22.73 13.27 6.05
N ASN A 360 -23.86 12.97 6.69
CA ASN A 360 -23.92 12.65 8.12
C ASN A 360 -23.47 11.19 8.39
N SER A 361 -22.24 10.88 7.97
CA SER A 361 -21.65 9.55 7.99
C SER A 361 -20.54 9.46 9.04
N VAL A 362 -20.28 8.26 9.54
CA VAL A 362 -19.23 8.00 10.55
C VAL A 362 -18.10 7.13 10.01
N ALA A 363 -18.40 6.20 9.09
CA ALA A 363 -17.43 5.26 8.57
C ALA A 363 -17.75 4.89 7.12
N ILE A 364 -16.73 4.41 6.42
CA ILE A 364 -16.83 3.79 5.12
C ILE A 364 -16.06 2.47 5.14
N HIS A 365 -16.69 1.41 4.66
CA HIS A 365 -16.11 0.09 4.46
C HIS A 365 -16.04 -0.19 2.96
N VAL A 366 -14.89 -0.66 2.48
CA VAL A 366 -14.67 -1.07 1.10
C VAL A 366 -14.18 -2.50 1.11
N SER A 367 -14.93 -3.38 0.46
CA SER A 367 -14.54 -4.77 0.21
C SER A 367 -14.59 -5.04 -1.29
N THR A 368 -13.52 -5.56 -1.87
CA THR A 368 -13.43 -5.76 -3.33
C THR A 368 -12.52 -6.93 -3.69
N PHE A 369 -12.85 -7.53 -4.84
CA PHE A 369 -12.00 -8.43 -5.62
C PHE A 369 -11.93 -7.91 -7.06
N SER A 370 -10.73 -7.68 -7.60
CA SER A 370 -10.46 -7.11 -8.91
C SER A 370 -9.29 -7.86 -9.55
N ASN A 371 -9.57 -8.99 -10.18
CA ASN A 371 -8.54 -9.80 -10.86
C ASN A 371 -8.06 -9.22 -12.20
N GLU A 372 -8.75 -8.21 -12.73
CA GLU A 372 -8.41 -7.52 -13.98
C GLU A 372 -8.16 -8.50 -15.15
N ASP A 373 -8.96 -9.57 -15.19
CA ASP A 373 -8.89 -10.63 -16.20
C ASP A 373 -10.30 -11.04 -16.63
N ILE A 374 -10.88 -10.24 -17.51
CA ILE A 374 -12.26 -10.43 -17.95
C ILE A 374 -12.45 -11.71 -18.78
N LEU A 375 -11.41 -12.15 -19.51
CA LEU A 375 -11.48 -13.37 -20.32
C LEU A 375 -11.59 -14.61 -19.44
N ARG A 376 -10.76 -14.71 -18.40
CA ARG A 376 -10.87 -15.78 -17.40
C ARG A 376 -12.19 -15.70 -16.63
N THR A 377 -12.66 -14.49 -16.34
CA THR A 377 -13.96 -14.27 -15.69
C THR A 377 -15.11 -14.87 -16.51
N ILE A 378 -15.18 -14.55 -17.80
CA ILE A 378 -16.21 -15.07 -18.72
C ILE A 378 -16.12 -16.58 -18.82
N ALA A 379 -14.91 -17.13 -18.98
CA ALA A 379 -14.69 -18.57 -19.07
C ALA A 379 -15.14 -19.31 -17.80
N GLY A 380 -14.83 -18.79 -16.61
CA GLY A 380 -15.26 -19.39 -15.34
C GLY A 380 -16.76 -19.30 -15.11
N LEU A 381 -17.35 -18.13 -15.37
CA LEU A 381 -18.80 -17.92 -15.22
C LEU A 381 -19.63 -18.74 -16.21
N ALA A 382 -19.06 -19.20 -17.33
CA ALA A 382 -19.73 -20.13 -18.23
C ALA A 382 -20.12 -21.46 -17.55
N PHE A 383 -19.42 -21.81 -16.45
CA PHE A 383 -19.77 -22.95 -15.59
C PHE A 383 -20.59 -22.55 -14.37
N GLY A 384 -20.75 -21.25 -14.09
CA GLY A 384 -21.35 -20.73 -12.86
C GLY A 384 -20.34 -20.42 -11.75
N TYR A 385 -19.03 -20.61 -11.99
CA TYR A 385 -17.99 -20.32 -11.00
C TYR A 385 -17.77 -18.80 -10.88
N THR A 386 -18.11 -18.23 -9.72
CA THR A 386 -18.03 -16.78 -9.45
C THR A 386 -16.69 -16.34 -8.86
N GLY A 387 -15.77 -17.26 -8.55
CA GLY A 387 -14.50 -16.93 -7.91
C GLY A 387 -13.55 -16.08 -8.75
N PHE A 388 -13.81 -15.95 -10.06
CA PHE A 388 -13.11 -15.01 -10.93
C PHE A 388 -13.87 -13.72 -11.22
N LEU A 389 -15.12 -13.57 -10.74
CA LEU A 389 -15.93 -12.39 -11.01
C LEU A 389 -15.41 -11.19 -10.20
N PRO A 390 -14.94 -10.10 -10.83
CA PRO A 390 -14.60 -8.89 -10.10
C PRO A 390 -15.87 -8.31 -9.46
N GLN A 391 -15.76 -7.97 -8.17
CA GLN A 391 -16.85 -7.47 -7.35
C GLN A 391 -16.34 -6.37 -6.44
N LEU A 392 -17.12 -5.31 -6.31
CA LEU A 392 -16.90 -4.22 -5.36
C LEU A 392 -18.12 -4.09 -4.46
N LYS A 393 -17.90 -3.89 -3.16
CA LYS A 393 -18.88 -3.45 -2.19
C LYS A 393 -18.34 -2.24 -1.45
N VAL A 394 -19.12 -1.16 -1.42
CA VAL A 394 -18.86 0.01 -0.59
C VAL A 394 -20.04 0.19 0.36
N GLU A 395 -19.77 0.24 1.65
CA GLU A 395 -20.77 0.45 2.69
C GLU A 395 -20.46 1.73 3.46
N ILE A 396 -21.38 2.69 3.45
CA ILE A 396 -21.27 3.95 4.17
C ILE A 396 -22.18 3.89 5.38
N THR A 397 -21.61 3.91 6.58
CA THR A 397 -22.37 3.91 7.84
C THR A 397 -22.71 5.34 8.24
N ARG A 398 -24.01 5.60 8.40
CA ARG A 398 -24.59 6.88 8.85
C ARG A 398 -24.50 7.01 10.37
N SER A 399 -24.55 8.23 10.89
CA SER A 399 -24.48 8.48 12.34
C SER A 399 -25.69 7.97 13.13
N ASN A 400 -26.81 7.69 12.45
CA ASN A 400 -27.97 7.00 13.04
C ASN A 400 -27.82 5.46 13.06
N GLY A 401 -26.72 4.91 12.54
CA GLY A 401 -26.45 3.47 12.44
C GLY A 401 -27.00 2.80 11.18
N GLU A 402 -27.69 3.52 10.29
CA GLU A 402 -28.09 2.98 8.99
C GLU A 402 -26.89 2.87 8.04
N SER A 403 -26.92 1.89 7.14
CA SER A 403 -25.88 1.69 6.13
C SER A 403 -26.45 1.91 4.73
N GLU A 404 -25.72 2.67 3.91
CA GLU A 404 -25.94 2.73 2.47
C GLU A 404 -24.92 1.86 1.75
N VAL A 405 -25.41 0.94 0.93
CA VAL A 405 -24.57 -0.03 0.23
C VAL A 405 -24.58 0.22 -1.26
N PHE A 406 -23.38 0.21 -1.84
CA PHE A 406 -23.11 0.30 -3.26
C PHE A 406 -22.37 -0.95 -3.71
N PHE A 407 -22.70 -1.45 -4.90
CA PHE A 407 -22.11 -2.65 -5.46
C PHE A 407 -21.52 -2.35 -6.83
N GLY A 408 -20.36 -2.89 -7.15
CA GLY A 408 -19.75 -2.79 -8.46
C GLY A 408 -19.58 -4.15 -9.12
N PHE A 409 -19.91 -4.21 -10.41
CA PHE A 409 -19.66 -5.35 -11.29
C PHE A 409 -19.57 -4.87 -12.75
N PRO A 410 -18.99 -5.66 -13.68
CA PRO A 410 -19.02 -5.35 -15.10
C PRO A 410 -20.45 -5.43 -15.66
N GLU A 411 -20.87 -4.39 -16.35
CA GLU A 411 -22.12 -4.39 -17.12
C GLU A 411 -21.85 -4.53 -18.61
N TRP A 412 -22.79 -5.15 -19.32
CA TRP A 412 -22.71 -5.43 -20.75
C TRP A 412 -23.69 -4.57 -21.54
N ASP A 413 -23.23 -4.03 -22.66
CA ASP A 413 -24.01 -3.13 -23.53
C ASP A 413 -24.69 -3.83 -24.71
N GLY A 414 -24.66 -5.16 -24.75
CA GLY A 414 -25.25 -5.96 -25.83
C GLY A 414 -24.33 -6.19 -27.04
N THR A 415 -23.08 -5.75 -27.00
CA THR A 415 -22.11 -6.02 -28.08
C THR A 415 -21.81 -7.51 -28.18
N ALA A 416 -21.98 -8.08 -29.38
CA ALA A 416 -21.64 -9.47 -29.63
C ALA A 416 -20.11 -9.67 -29.54
N PRO A 417 -19.62 -10.61 -28.72
CA PRO A 417 -18.20 -10.84 -28.55
C PRO A 417 -17.56 -11.43 -29.81
N ASN A 418 -16.25 -11.24 -29.96
CA ASN A 418 -15.42 -11.94 -30.95
C ASN A 418 -14.07 -12.26 -30.29
N PHE A 419 -13.98 -13.43 -29.67
CA PHE A 419 -12.81 -13.78 -28.87
C PHE A 419 -11.57 -14.01 -29.73
N ASP A 420 -11.75 -14.59 -30.93
CA ASP A 420 -10.63 -14.82 -31.86
C ASP A 420 -9.92 -13.50 -32.20
N LYS A 421 -10.70 -12.46 -32.53
CA LYS A 421 -10.16 -11.12 -32.83
C LYS A 421 -9.48 -10.48 -31.62
N ILE A 422 -10.07 -10.62 -30.43
CA ILE A 422 -9.49 -10.08 -29.18
C ILE A 422 -8.13 -10.73 -28.91
N ILE A 423 -8.08 -12.06 -28.97
CA ILE A 423 -6.85 -12.79 -28.73
C ILE A 423 -5.78 -12.42 -29.75
N GLU A 424 -6.13 -12.32 -31.04
CA GLU A 424 -5.19 -11.89 -32.08
C GLU A 424 -4.71 -10.44 -31.87
N SER A 425 -5.59 -9.52 -31.49
CA SER A 425 -5.28 -8.07 -31.43
C SER A 425 -4.46 -7.69 -30.20
N TYR A 426 -4.71 -8.31 -29.04
CA TYR A 426 -4.07 -7.93 -27.77
C TYR A 426 -2.96 -8.89 -27.35
N PHE A 427 -3.01 -10.14 -27.81
CA PHE A 427 -2.12 -11.19 -27.32
C PHE A 427 -1.44 -12.01 -28.42
N GLU A 428 -1.68 -11.68 -29.70
CA GLU A 428 -1.30 -12.45 -30.90
C GLU A 428 -1.93 -13.86 -31.01
N ASN A 429 -1.99 -14.60 -29.90
CA ASN A 429 -2.57 -15.92 -29.76
C ASN A 429 -2.78 -16.26 -28.26
N MET A 430 -3.42 -17.40 -27.97
CA MET A 430 -3.67 -17.81 -26.58
C MET A 430 -2.40 -18.06 -25.76
N THR A 431 -1.31 -18.52 -26.39
CA THR A 431 -0.03 -18.67 -25.68
C THR A 431 0.49 -17.32 -25.22
N GLY A 432 0.37 -16.29 -26.06
CA GLY A 432 0.70 -14.91 -25.71
C GLY A 432 -0.16 -14.39 -24.55
N TYR A 433 -1.45 -14.74 -24.51
CA TYR A 433 -2.32 -14.40 -23.38
C TYR A 433 -1.83 -15.05 -22.08
N PHE A 434 -1.51 -16.35 -22.08
CA PHE A 434 -1.03 -17.03 -20.87
C PHE A 434 0.34 -16.53 -20.43
N LEU A 435 1.21 -16.15 -21.37
CA LEU A 435 2.50 -15.52 -21.06
C LEU A 435 2.29 -14.16 -20.40
N SER A 436 1.42 -13.34 -21.00
CA SER A 436 1.04 -12.02 -20.47
C SER A 436 0.40 -12.14 -19.08
N HIS A 437 -0.49 -13.12 -18.88
CA HIS A 437 -1.10 -13.43 -17.58
C HIS A 437 -0.07 -13.86 -16.54
N HIS A 438 0.89 -14.71 -16.93
CA HIS A 438 1.95 -15.17 -16.02
C HIS A 438 2.81 -14.02 -15.48
N PHE A 439 3.06 -13.00 -16.30
CA PHE A 439 3.81 -11.79 -15.92
C PHE A 439 2.91 -10.63 -15.47
N GLY A 440 1.58 -10.82 -15.40
CA GLY A 440 0.62 -9.77 -15.00
C GLY A 440 0.44 -8.64 -16.02
N GLU A 441 1.04 -8.72 -17.20
CA GLU A 441 0.96 -7.71 -18.26
C GLU A 441 -0.46 -7.61 -18.86
N ASN A 442 -1.27 -8.66 -18.74
CA ASN A 442 -2.63 -8.71 -19.27
C ASN A 442 -3.55 -7.66 -18.62
N ARG A 443 -3.23 -7.26 -17.38
CA ARG A 443 -4.00 -6.29 -16.59
C ARG A 443 -4.08 -4.94 -17.26
N ALA A 444 -2.98 -4.50 -17.90
CA ALA A 444 -2.90 -3.22 -18.60
C ALA A 444 -3.85 -3.16 -19.81
N SER A 445 -4.06 -4.28 -20.51
CA SER A 445 -4.95 -4.37 -21.66
C SER A 445 -6.40 -4.71 -21.29
N ASN A 446 -6.70 -5.05 -20.04
CA ASN A 446 -8.01 -5.56 -19.64
C ASN A 446 -9.15 -4.57 -19.92
N ILE A 447 -8.95 -3.26 -19.69
CA ILE A 447 -9.98 -2.25 -20.02
C ILE A 447 -10.29 -2.22 -21.53
N ASP A 448 -9.26 -2.29 -22.38
CA ASP A 448 -9.45 -2.25 -23.83
C ASP A 448 -10.16 -3.53 -24.33
N VAL A 449 -9.77 -4.69 -23.79
CA VAL A 449 -10.46 -5.97 -24.01
C VAL A 449 -11.92 -5.90 -23.58
N MET A 450 -12.21 -5.31 -22.40
CA MET A 450 -13.57 -5.12 -21.92
C MET A 450 -14.38 -4.23 -22.87
N ASN A 451 -13.81 -3.11 -23.32
CA ASN A 451 -14.48 -2.19 -24.25
C ASN A 451 -14.83 -2.88 -25.57
N ASP A 452 -13.93 -3.69 -26.13
CA ASP A 452 -14.19 -4.45 -27.36
C ASP A 452 -15.25 -5.56 -27.18
N LEU A 453 -15.46 -6.03 -25.94
CA LEU A 453 -16.54 -6.94 -25.56
C LEU A 453 -17.86 -6.23 -25.21
N GLY A 454 -17.89 -4.89 -25.24
CA GLY A 454 -19.02 -4.09 -24.78
C GLY A 454 -19.24 -4.16 -23.27
N LEU A 455 -18.18 -4.40 -22.51
CA LEU A 455 -18.17 -4.45 -21.05
C LEU A 455 -17.56 -3.17 -20.48
N GLN A 456 -18.12 -2.68 -19.38
CA GLN A 456 -17.51 -1.60 -18.60
C GLN A 456 -17.75 -1.82 -17.12
N TYR A 457 -16.82 -1.36 -16.29
CA TYR A 457 -17.02 -1.36 -14.84
C TYR A 457 -18.06 -0.29 -14.48
N SER A 458 -18.96 -0.64 -13.57
CA SER A 458 -19.97 0.29 -13.08
C SER A 458 -20.24 0.05 -11.61
N VAL A 459 -20.76 1.07 -10.94
CA VAL A 459 -21.21 1.01 -9.54
C VAL A 459 -22.71 1.30 -9.51
N PHE A 460 -23.39 0.55 -8.66
CA PHE A 460 -24.84 0.50 -8.58
C PHE A 460 -25.29 0.66 -7.13
N SER A 461 -26.53 1.06 -6.96
CA SER A 461 -27.24 1.00 -5.69
C SER A 461 -28.59 0.34 -5.90
N GLN A 462 -29.07 -0.35 -4.87
CA GLN A 462 -30.37 -0.99 -4.88
C GLN A 462 -31.43 -0.03 -4.33
N GLN A 463 -32.48 0.20 -5.13
CA GLN A 463 -33.68 0.92 -4.72
C GLN A 463 -34.89 0.00 -4.81
N GLY A 464 -35.32 -0.55 -3.66
CA GLY A 464 -36.33 -1.60 -3.62
C GLY A 464 -35.87 -2.83 -4.41
N ASP A 465 -36.65 -3.22 -5.42
CA ASP A 465 -36.33 -4.35 -6.31
C ASP A 465 -35.51 -3.93 -7.54
N SER A 466 -35.20 -2.64 -7.69
CA SER A 466 -34.48 -2.11 -8.85
C SER A 466 -33.01 -1.83 -8.55
N VAL A 467 -32.14 -2.17 -9.50
CA VAL A 467 -30.72 -1.82 -9.47
C VAL A 467 -30.49 -0.67 -10.43
N SER A 468 -29.87 0.41 -9.95
CA SER A 468 -29.59 1.60 -10.76
C SER A 468 -28.12 1.97 -10.71
N ARG A 469 -27.54 2.29 -11.87
CA ARG A 469 -26.18 2.80 -11.97
C ARG A 469 -26.10 4.16 -11.28
N ILE A 470 -25.13 4.32 -10.38
CA ILE A 470 -24.94 5.55 -9.64
C ILE A 470 -23.96 6.50 -10.33
N ARG A 471 -24.09 7.78 -10.03
CA ARG A 471 -23.07 8.79 -10.23
C ARG A 471 -23.08 9.71 -9.02
N VAL A 472 -21.91 9.95 -8.45
CA VAL A 472 -21.79 10.93 -7.37
C VAL A 472 -21.81 12.33 -7.98
N GLN A 473 -22.66 13.22 -7.44
CA GLN A 473 -22.75 14.62 -7.83
C GLN A 473 -22.66 15.49 -6.57
N GLY A 474 -21.43 15.85 -6.21
CA GLY A 474 -21.15 16.65 -5.02
C GLY A 474 -21.49 15.86 -3.74
N SER A 475 -22.53 16.29 -3.03
CA SER A 475 -23.03 15.64 -1.81
C SER A 475 -24.32 14.85 -2.05
N SER A 476 -24.58 14.43 -3.30
CA SER A 476 -25.77 13.66 -3.68
C SER A 476 -25.40 12.50 -4.60
N ILE A 477 -26.23 11.45 -4.57
CA ILE A 477 -26.17 10.35 -5.53
C ILE A 477 -27.24 10.59 -6.58
N SER A 478 -26.82 10.60 -7.85
CA SER A 478 -27.74 10.59 -8.99
C SER A 478 -27.75 9.22 -9.68
N PHE A 479 -28.86 8.91 -10.33
CA PHE A 479 -29.05 7.62 -11.00
C PHE A 479 -29.05 7.85 -12.50
N SER A 480 -28.28 7.02 -13.20
CA SER A 480 -28.21 7.10 -14.66
C SER A 480 -29.55 6.68 -15.26
N PRO A 481 -30.14 7.48 -16.16
CA PRO A 481 -31.36 7.10 -16.87
C PRO A 481 -31.10 6.08 -17.98
N LYS A 482 -29.83 5.79 -18.30
CA LYS A 482 -29.48 4.81 -19.34
C LYS A 482 -29.84 3.40 -18.86
N PRO A 483 -30.60 2.63 -19.65
CA PRO A 483 -30.97 1.28 -19.27
C PRO A 483 -29.73 0.40 -19.16
N ILE A 484 -29.72 -0.47 -18.15
CA ILE A 484 -28.77 -1.56 -18.02
C ILE A 484 -29.22 -2.63 -19.02
N LYS A 485 -28.40 -2.94 -20.02
CA LYS A 485 -28.75 -3.91 -21.05
C LYS A 485 -28.49 -5.35 -20.60
N GLY A 486 -27.39 -5.59 -19.91
CA GLY A 486 -27.09 -6.90 -19.34
C GLY A 486 -25.86 -6.88 -18.46
N SER A 487 -25.41 -8.08 -18.14
CA SER A 487 -24.19 -8.37 -17.38
C SER A 487 -23.42 -9.50 -18.06
N ILE A 488 -22.31 -9.95 -17.49
CA ILE A 488 -21.56 -11.10 -18.02
C ILE A 488 -22.46 -12.35 -18.17
N PRO A 489 -23.32 -12.73 -17.20
CA PRO A 489 -24.30 -13.80 -17.41
C PRO A 489 -25.16 -13.65 -18.68
N SER A 490 -25.63 -12.43 -18.98
CA SER A 490 -26.41 -12.15 -20.19
C SER A 490 -25.55 -12.34 -21.45
N LEU A 491 -24.33 -11.78 -21.47
CA LEU A 491 -23.36 -11.97 -22.55
C LEU A 491 -23.14 -13.46 -22.83
N ILE A 492 -22.96 -14.27 -21.80
CA ILE A 492 -22.77 -15.72 -21.92
C ILE A 492 -24.02 -16.39 -22.50
N SER A 493 -25.20 -16.09 -21.94
CA SER A 493 -26.45 -16.73 -22.35
C SER A 493 -26.83 -16.41 -23.81
N GLU A 494 -26.51 -15.22 -24.29
CA GLU A 494 -26.85 -14.75 -25.64
C GLU A 494 -25.80 -15.14 -26.69
N ASN A 495 -24.58 -15.52 -26.27
CA ASN A 495 -23.45 -15.78 -27.16
C ASN A 495 -22.74 -17.11 -26.88
N GLN A 496 -23.52 -18.17 -26.60
CA GLN A 496 -23.02 -19.48 -26.14
C GLN A 496 -21.93 -20.09 -27.03
N GLU A 497 -22.13 -20.10 -28.35
CA GLU A 497 -21.16 -20.69 -29.29
C GLU A 497 -19.83 -19.93 -29.31
N GLU A 498 -19.87 -18.61 -29.15
CA GLU A 498 -18.67 -17.78 -29.13
C GLU A 498 -17.94 -17.94 -27.79
N VAL A 499 -18.67 -17.95 -26.66
CA VAL A 499 -18.10 -18.20 -25.32
C VAL A 499 -17.49 -19.60 -25.20
N LYS A 500 -18.06 -20.60 -25.89
CA LYS A 500 -17.52 -21.95 -25.91
C LYS A 500 -16.07 -21.99 -26.43
N LYS A 501 -15.73 -21.14 -27.41
CA LYS A 501 -14.35 -21.07 -27.94
C LYS A 501 -13.35 -20.68 -26.85
N ILE A 502 -13.63 -19.62 -26.09
CA ILE A 502 -12.71 -19.16 -25.05
C ILE A 502 -12.63 -20.20 -23.92
N VAL A 503 -13.75 -20.82 -23.55
CA VAL A 503 -13.77 -21.93 -22.57
C VAL A 503 -12.90 -23.10 -23.01
N GLU A 504 -13.01 -23.55 -24.27
CA GLU A 504 -12.19 -24.63 -24.81
C GLU A 504 -10.70 -24.27 -24.80
N MET A 505 -10.34 -23.03 -25.12
CA MET A 505 -8.96 -22.55 -25.08
C MET A 505 -8.39 -22.59 -23.65
N PHE A 506 -9.11 -22.10 -22.64
CA PHE A 506 -8.71 -22.21 -21.23
C PHE A 506 -8.59 -23.66 -20.79
N PHE A 507 -9.59 -24.50 -21.11
CA PHE A 507 -9.54 -25.91 -20.74
C PHE A 507 -8.33 -26.63 -21.37
N GLN A 508 -7.95 -26.33 -22.60
CA GLN A 508 -6.83 -26.98 -23.27
C GLN A 508 -5.47 -26.57 -22.71
N MET A 509 -5.29 -25.29 -22.38
CA MET A 509 -3.98 -24.70 -22.11
C MET A 509 -3.72 -24.39 -20.63
N ASP A 510 -4.76 -24.25 -19.81
CA ASP A 510 -4.64 -23.89 -18.40
C ASP A 510 -5.09 -25.04 -17.48
N SER A 511 -4.10 -25.82 -17.02
CA SER A 511 -4.36 -26.90 -16.07
C SER A 511 -4.87 -26.41 -14.72
N GLY A 512 -4.49 -25.20 -14.29
CA GLY A 512 -4.95 -24.62 -13.02
C GLY A 512 -6.43 -24.28 -13.10
N PHE A 513 -6.84 -23.58 -14.15
CA PHE A 513 -8.25 -23.29 -14.43
C PHE A 513 -9.07 -24.59 -14.51
N ARG A 514 -8.59 -25.59 -15.26
CA ARG A 514 -9.26 -26.89 -15.39
C ARG A 514 -9.47 -27.56 -14.02
N ASN A 515 -8.46 -27.54 -13.16
CA ASN A 515 -8.54 -28.15 -11.83
C ASN A 515 -9.50 -27.37 -10.91
N ILE A 516 -9.46 -26.03 -10.92
CA ILE A 516 -10.35 -25.18 -10.12
C ILE A 516 -11.81 -25.44 -10.51
N ILE A 517 -12.12 -25.37 -11.81
CA ILE A 517 -13.48 -25.61 -12.30
C ILE A 517 -13.91 -27.05 -12.03
N GLY A 518 -13.03 -28.04 -12.23
CA GLY A 518 -13.30 -29.44 -11.93
C GLY A 518 -13.66 -29.66 -10.47
N SER A 519 -12.83 -29.18 -9.55
CA SER A 519 -13.08 -29.27 -8.10
C SER A 519 -14.39 -28.61 -7.71
N TRP A 520 -14.67 -27.41 -8.24
CA TRP A 520 -15.90 -26.70 -7.93
C TRP A 520 -17.16 -27.44 -8.44
N LEU A 521 -17.10 -28.02 -9.64
CA LEU A 521 -18.19 -28.83 -10.18
C LEU A 521 -18.44 -30.10 -9.35
N GLU A 522 -17.38 -30.73 -8.83
CA GLU A 522 -17.49 -31.87 -7.91
C GLU A 522 -18.15 -31.43 -6.58
N ASP A 523 -17.73 -30.31 -6.01
CA ASP A 523 -18.26 -29.76 -4.75
C ASP A 523 -19.75 -29.37 -4.86
N GLU A 524 -20.18 -28.85 -6.01
CA GLU A 524 -21.58 -28.50 -6.30
C GLU A 524 -22.43 -29.72 -6.74
N GLY A 525 -21.82 -30.90 -6.87
CA GLY A 525 -22.50 -32.13 -7.31
C GLY A 525 -22.98 -32.10 -8.77
N LEU A 526 -22.29 -31.34 -9.62
CA LEU A 526 -22.62 -31.15 -11.04
C LEU A 526 -21.90 -32.14 -11.96
N ILE A 527 -20.89 -32.88 -11.45
CA ILE A 527 -20.21 -33.98 -12.14
C ILE A 527 -19.94 -35.17 -11.22
#